data_AF-A0AAU7SEW4-F1
#
_entry.id   AF-A0AAU7SEW4-F1
#
_cell.length_a   1.000
_cell.length_b   1.000
_cell.length_c   1.000
_cell.angle_alpha   90.00
_cell.angle_beta   90.00
_cell.angle_gamma   90.00
#
_symmetry.space_group_name_H-M   'P 1'
#
loop_
_entity.id
_entity.type
_entity.pdbx_description
1 polymer ?
#
loop_
_entity_poly.entity_id
_entity_poly.type
_entity_poly.pdbx_seq_one_letter_code
_entity_poly.pdbx_strand_id
1 'polypeptide(L)' 'MAKARGVKFGRKPKLNIGQRAQVAKRKAMGEPYARIARSYGVSESTILRVR' A
#
# COMPACT_ATOMS: atom_id res chain seq x y z
N MET A 1 29.61 -1.19 -8.76
CA MET A 1 28.67 -0.20 -9.33
C MET A 1 27.25 -0.78 -9.42
N ALA A 2 26.47 -0.75 -8.33
CA ALA A 2 25.10 -1.30 -8.31
C ALA A 2 24.02 -0.35 -8.90
N LYS A 3 24.44 0.84 -9.36
CA LYS A 3 23.56 1.86 -9.97
C LYS A 3 23.14 1.51 -11.41
N ALA A 4 23.82 0.58 -12.09
CA ALA A 4 23.63 0.30 -13.52
C ALA A 4 22.52 -0.71 -13.87
N ARG A 5 21.86 -1.34 -12.87
CA ARG A 5 20.89 -2.44 -13.11
C ARG A 5 19.42 -2.08 -12.88
N GLY A 6 19.07 -0.81 -12.66
CA GLY A 6 17.68 -0.41 -12.44
C GLY A 6 17.01 -1.08 -11.23
N VAL A 7 17.78 -1.74 -10.38
CA VAL A 7 17.29 -2.41 -9.17
C VAL A 7 16.85 -1.35 -8.17
N LYS A 8 15.55 -1.29 -7.92
CA LYS A 8 14.98 -0.42 -6.88
C LYS A 8 15.52 -0.85 -5.53
N PHE A 9 16.44 -0.05 -4.98
CA PHE A 9 16.92 -0.20 -3.61
C PHE A 9 15.80 0.15 -2.63
N GLY A 10 15.63 -0.67 -1.59
CA GLY A 10 14.67 -0.43 -0.51
C GLY A 10 13.73 -1.60 -0.22
N ARG A 11 12.99 -1.48 0.88
CA ARG A 11 12.01 -2.47 1.30
C ARG A 11 10.86 -2.52 0.29
N LYS A 12 10.53 -3.71 -0.22
CA LYS A 12 9.35 -3.91 -1.06
C LYS A 12 8.10 -3.36 -0.35
N PRO A 13 7.24 -2.59 -1.03
CA PRO A 13 6.00 -2.11 -0.44
C PRO A 13 5.18 -3.29 0.10
N LYS A 14 4.55 -3.11 1.27
CA LYS A 14 3.69 -4.15 1.87
C LYS A 14 2.43 -4.44 1.03
N LEU A 15 2.05 -3.51 0.15
CA LEU A 15 0.91 -3.62 -0.74
C LEU A 15 1.37 -3.64 -2.20
N ASN A 16 0.83 -4.57 -2.97
CA ASN A 16 0.99 -4.59 -4.42
C ASN A 16 0.24 -3.41 -5.08
N ILE A 17 0.58 -3.09 -6.33
CA ILE A 17 -0.04 -2.02 -7.13
C ILE A 17 -1.57 -2.20 -7.19
N GLY A 18 -2.04 -3.42 -7.47
CA GLY A 18 -3.48 -3.73 -7.49
C GLY A 18 -4.15 -3.54 -6.12
N GLN A 19 -3.47 -3.93 -5.04
CA GLN A 19 -3.97 -3.73 -3.67
C GLN A 19 -4.05 -2.24 -3.31
N ARG A 20 -3.11 -1.42 -3.76
CA ARG A 20 -3.17 0.04 -3.58
C ARG A 20 -4.39 0.64 -4.28
N ALA A 21 -4.69 0.21 -5.50
CA ALA A 21 -5.89 0.65 -6.22
C ALA A 21 -7.18 0.23 -5.49
N GLN A 22 -7.25 -1.01 -5.00
CA GLN A 22 -8.38 -1.48 -4.19
C GLN A 22 -8.53 -0.70 -2.88
N VAL A 23 -7.42 -0.43 -2.17
CA VAL A 23 -7.43 0.40 -0.96
C VAL A 23 -7.93 1.81 -1.28
N ALA A 24 -7.43 2.45 -2.34
CA ALA A 24 -7.88 3.78 -2.75
C ALA A 24 -9.39 3.80 -3.05
N LYS A 25 -9.90 2.78 -3.76
CA LYS A 25 -11.35 2.63 -4.01
C LYS A 25 -12.15 2.48 -2.72
N ARG A 26 -11.70 1.65 -1.77
CA ARG A 26 -12.38 1.45 -0.48
C ARG A 26 -12.34 2.71 0.40
N LYS A 27 -11.24 3.47 0.35
CA LYS A 27 -11.16 4.80 1.00
C LYS A 27 -12.17 5.77 0.38
N ALA A 28 -12.29 5.82 -0.95
CA ALA A 28 -13.27 6.66 -1.64
C ALA A 28 -14.73 6.26 -1.33
N MET A 29 -14.98 4.97 -1.06
CA MET A 29 -16.28 4.48 -0.59
C MET A 29 -16.59 4.85 0.88
N GLY A 30 -15.66 5.47 1.60
CA GLY A 30 -15.84 5.85 3.01
C GLY A 30 -15.68 4.68 4.00
N GLU A 31 -15.07 3.57 3.59
CA GLU A 31 -14.89 2.44 4.49
C GLU A 31 -13.85 2.76 5.58
N PRO A 32 -14.09 2.38 6.86
CA PRO A 32 -13.15 2.66 7.94
C PRO A 32 -11.75 2.09 7.67
N TYR A 33 -10.72 2.92 7.88
CA TYR A 33 -9.34 2.53 7.61
C TYR A 33 -8.89 1.32 8.41
N ALA A 34 -9.35 1.16 9.65
CA ALA A 34 -9.11 -0.02 10.48
C ALA A 34 -9.60 -1.33 9.82
N ARG A 35 -10.77 -1.29 9.16
CA ARG A 35 -11.35 -2.47 8.48
C ARG A 35 -10.56 -2.83 7.23
N ILE A 36 -10.15 -1.83 6.46
CA ILE A 36 -9.28 -2.00 5.30
C ILE A 36 -7.92 -2.56 5.75
N ALA A 37 -7.31 -1.95 6.77
CA ALA A 37 -6.02 -2.35 7.32
C ALA A 37 -6.00 -3.81 7.78
N ARG A 38 -7.03 -4.24 8.53
CA ARG A 38 -7.21 -5.62 8.98
C ARG A 38 -7.39 -6.59 7.81
N SER A 39 -8.07 -6.18 6.74
CA SER A 39 -8.25 -7.02 5.53
C SER A 39 -6.93 -7.33 4.83
N TYR A 40 -5.96 -6.41 4.86
CA TYR A 40 -4.67 -6.56 4.19
C TYR A 40 -3.52 -6.91 5.16
N GLY A 41 -3.80 -7.11 6.45
CA GLY A 41 -2.78 -7.39 7.46
C GLY A 41 -1.75 -6.26 7.62
N VAL A 42 -2.14 -5.02 7.35
CA VAL A 42 -1.26 -3.84 7.45
C VAL A 42 -1.73 -2.91 8.56
N SER A 43 -0.88 -1.97 8.94
CA SER A 43 -1.27 -0.90 9.87
C SER A 43 -2.16 0.13 9.17
N GLU A 44 -3.00 0.83 9.93
CA GLU A 44 -3.80 1.95 9.41
C GLU A 44 -2.94 3.06 8.80
N SER A 45 -1.75 3.28 9.36
CA SER A 45 -0.75 4.20 8.79
C SER A 45 -0.31 3.81 7.37
N THR A 46 -0.35 2.51 7.03
CA THR A 46 -0.09 2.05 5.66
C THR A 46 -1.25 2.45 4.72
N ILE A 47 -2.50 2.32 5.17
CA ILE A 47 -3.71 2.70 4.42
C ILE A 47 -3.81 4.23 4.23
N LEU A 48 -3.48 5.00 5.26
CA LEU A 48 -3.45 6.48 5.20
C LEU A 48 -2.46 6.98 4.13
N ARG A 49 -1.30 6.33 3.99
CA ARG A 49 -0.26 6.68 3.00
C ARG A 49 -0.58 6.26 1.56
N VAL A 50 -1.65 5.50 1.33
CA VAL A 50 -2.13 5.21 -0.03
C VAL A 50 -2.89 6.43 -0.55
N ARG A 51 -2.38 7.00 -1.65
CA ARG A 51 -3.05 8.01 -2.48
C ARG A 51 -3.76 7.31 -3.63
#